data_AF-A0A349EE04-F1
#
_entry.id   AF-A0A349EE04-F1
#
_cell.length_a   1.000
_cell.length_b   1.000
_cell.length_c   1.000
_cell.angle_alpha   90.00
_cell.angle_beta   90.00
_cell.angle_gamma   90.00
#
_symmetry.space_group_name_H-M   'P 1'
#
loop_
_entity.id
_entity.type
_entity.pdbx_description
1 polymer ?
#
loop_
_entity_poly.entity_id
_entity_poly.type
_entity_poly.pdbx_seq_one_letter_code
_entity_poly.pdbx_strand_id
1 'polypeptide(L)'
;MPIPRLSLVGGFGKISKLAAGHLDLHSRHSRVDLPLLAVEAAALGADAILQEAMRAANTSQQALALAHAAGLPLGERICMMARDQALTIVPPAVTVEVWAIDREGQPVGYAGFAHGIVKLNHEGNNDGDE
;
A
#
# COMPACT_ATOMS: atom_id res chain seq x y z
N MET A 1 -13.06 -15.73 18.68
CA MET A 1 -13.50 -14.32 18.52
C MET A 1 -12.61 -13.67 17.47
N PRO A 2 -13.13 -12.82 16.57
CA PRO A 2 -12.30 -12.14 15.57
C PRO A 2 -11.37 -11.12 16.23
N ILE A 3 -10.18 -10.94 15.67
CA ILE A 3 -9.21 -9.93 16.10
C ILE A 3 -9.70 -8.57 15.58
N PRO A 4 -10.03 -7.58 16.43
CA PRO A 4 -10.66 -6.33 15.99
C PRO A 4 -9.71 -5.35 15.30
N ARG A 5 -8.40 -5.47 15.56
CA ARG A 5 -7.37 -4.56 15.07
C ARG A 5 -6.15 -5.36 14.60
N LEU A 6 -5.73 -5.10 13.38
CA LEU A 6 -4.54 -5.69 12.76
C LEU A 6 -3.55 -4.58 12.41
N SER A 7 -2.34 -4.66 12.97
CA SER A 7 -1.23 -3.79 12.58
C SER A 7 -0.26 -4.59 11.71
N LEU A 8 -0.02 -4.12 10.49
CA LEU A 8 0.96 -4.69 9.58
C LEU A 8 2.22 -3.83 9.58
N VAL A 9 3.35 -4.44 9.97
CA VAL A 9 4.65 -3.75 10.00
C VAL A 9 5.64 -4.54 9.14
N GLY A 10 6.35 -3.85 8.25
CA GLY A 10 7.33 -4.51 7.42
C GLY A 10 8.27 -3.54 6.70
N GLY A 11 9.38 -4.08 6.20
CA GLY A 11 10.29 -3.30 5.36
C GLY A 11 9.58 -2.75 4.13
N PHE A 12 9.92 -1.54 3.70
CA PHE A 12 9.25 -0.84 2.58
C PHE A 12 9.06 -1.70 1.33
N GLY A 13 10.04 -2.54 0.96
CA GLY A 13 9.92 -3.44 -0.19
C GLY A 13 8.81 -4.50 -0.05
N LYS A 14 8.51 -4.99 1.16
CA LYS A 14 7.39 -5.92 1.40
C LYS A 14 6.05 -5.20 1.37
N ILE A 15 5.99 -4.03 2.01
CA ILE A 15 4.78 -3.20 1.99
C ILE A 15 4.44 -2.77 0.55
N SER A 16 5.45 -2.43 -0.26
CA SER A 16 5.27 -2.13 -1.68
C SER A 16 4.71 -3.31 -2.48
N LYS A 17 5.08 -4.55 -2.14
CA LYS A 17 4.51 -5.75 -2.79
C LYS A 17 3.06 -5.99 -2.39
N LEU A 18 2.74 -5.82 -1.12
CA LEU A 18 1.36 -5.89 -0.64
C LEU A 18 0.52 -4.81 -1.32
N ALA A 19 1.02 -3.58 -1.44
CA ALA A 19 0.37 -2.50 -2.18
C ALA A 19 0.11 -2.85 -3.66
N ALA A 20 0.99 -3.63 -4.27
CA ALA A 20 0.86 -4.10 -5.65
C ALA A 20 -0.12 -5.28 -5.82
N GLY A 21 -0.78 -5.76 -4.75
CA GLY A 21 -1.66 -6.93 -4.80
C GLY A 21 -0.95 -8.28 -4.86
N HIS A 22 0.39 -8.30 -4.75
CA HIS A 22 1.16 -9.53 -4.70
C HIS A 22 1.13 -10.10 -3.27
N LEU A 23 0.31 -11.13 -3.06
CA LEU A 23 0.19 -11.81 -1.76
C LEU A 23 1.41 -12.69 -1.43
N ASP A 24 2.24 -13.03 -2.42
CA ASP A 24 3.53 -13.68 -2.17
C ASP A 24 4.59 -12.63 -1.81
N LEU A 25 4.77 -12.46 -0.50
CA LEU A 25 5.76 -11.54 0.08
C LEU A 25 7.17 -12.14 0.17
N HIS A 26 7.44 -13.35 -0.37
CA HIS A 26 8.79 -13.94 -0.35
C HIS A 26 9.80 -13.09 -1.13
N SER A 27 10.95 -12.85 -0.50
CA SER A 27 12.03 -12.02 -1.03
C SER A 27 12.82 -12.66 -2.18
N ARG A 28 12.66 -13.97 -2.43
CA ARG A 28 13.43 -14.72 -3.45
C ARG A 28 12.81 -14.76 -4.84
N HIS A 29 11.51 -14.50 -5.01
CA HIS A 29 10.84 -14.65 -6.32
C HIS A 29 10.14 -13.39 -6.86
N SER A 30 9.94 -12.37 -6.03
CA SER A 30 9.25 -11.15 -6.46
C SER A 30 10.24 -9.97 -6.45
N ARG A 31 10.61 -9.49 -7.65
CA ARG A 31 11.36 -8.23 -7.83
C ARG A 31 10.46 -7.08 -7.35
N VAL A 32 11.07 -6.05 -6.75
CA VAL A 32 10.37 -4.82 -6.42
C VAL A 32 9.77 -4.23 -7.70
N ASP A 33 8.50 -3.82 -7.65
CA ASP A 33 7.84 -3.11 -8.75
C ASP A 33 8.21 -1.62 -8.72
N LEU A 34 9.39 -1.32 -9.26
CA LEU A 34 9.88 0.06 -9.41
C LEU A 34 9.00 0.90 -10.35
N PRO A 35 8.47 0.35 -11.47
CA PRO A 35 7.47 1.05 -12.28
C PRO A 35 6.25 1.51 -11.47
N LEU A 36 5.72 0.68 -10.57
CA LEU A 36 4.63 1.08 -9.67
C LEU A 36 5.05 2.25 -8.78
N LEU A 37 6.22 2.20 -8.15
CA LEU A 37 6.69 3.29 -7.29
C LEU A 37 6.82 4.62 -8.05
N ALA A 38 7.28 4.57 -9.31
CA ALA A 38 7.36 5.77 -10.15
C ALA A 38 5.97 6.31 -10.52
N VAL A 39 5.00 5.45 -10.80
CA VAL A 39 3.61 5.86 -11.07
C VAL A 39 2.98 6.51 -9.83
N GLU A 40 3.18 5.92 -8.65
CA GLU A 40 2.65 6.48 -7.40
C GLU A 40 3.36 7.78 -7.02
N ALA A 41 4.66 7.92 -7.29
CA ALA A 41 5.34 9.19 -7.13
C ALA A 41 4.82 10.25 -8.11
N ALA A 42 4.49 9.86 -9.36
CA ALA A 42 3.87 10.76 -10.33
C ALA A 42 2.52 11.30 -9.83
N ALA A 43 1.70 10.44 -9.20
CA ALA A 43 0.45 10.84 -8.58
C ALA A 43 0.64 11.83 -7.40
N LEU A 44 1.83 11.88 -6.81
CA LEU A 44 2.22 12.85 -5.78
C LEU A 44 2.89 14.11 -6.35
N GLY A 45 3.10 14.20 -7.67
CA GLY A 45 3.71 15.35 -8.33
C GLY A 45 5.17 15.16 -8.77
N ALA A 46 5.70 13.93 -8.78
CA ALA A 46 7.02 13.65 -9.36
C ALA A 46 7.08 14.03 -10.84
N ASP A 47 8.11 14.78 -11.23
CA ASP A 47 8.38 15.07 -12.64
C ASP A 47 8.90 13.83 -13.40
N ALA A 48 9.03 13.96 -14.72
CA ALA A 48 9.47 12.86 -15.57
C ALA A 48 10.90 12.39 -15.25
N ILE A 49 11.78 13.30 -14.79
CA ILE A 49 13.18 12.98 -14.48
C ILE A 49 13.24 12.10 -13.23
N LEU A 50 12.50 12.48 -12.18
CA LEU A 50 12.40 11.71 -10.95
C LEU A 50 11.76 10.34 -11.19
N GLN A 51 10.68 10.29 -11.98
CA GLN A 51 10.06 9.02 -12.35
C GLN A 51 11.03 8.08 -13.06
N GLU A 52 11.81 8.59 -14.03
CA GLU A 52 12.80 7.77 -14.74
C GLU A 52 13.91 7.30 -13.81
N ALA A 53 14.43 8.18 -12.94
CA ALA A 53 15.42 7.82 -11.93
C ALA A 53 14.90 6.71 -10.98
N MET A 54 13.62 6.74 -10.61
CA MET A 54 12.99 5.70 -9.80
C MET A 54 12.84 4.38 -10.55
N ARG A 55 12.47 4.40 -11.84
CA ARG A 55 12.40 3.18 -12.69
C ARG A 55 13.78 2.54 -12.86
N ALA A 56 14.83 3.36 -12.96
CA ALA A 56 16.21 2.92 -13.09
C ALA A 56 16.89 2.53 -11.76
N ALA A 57 16.21 2.68 -10.61
CA ALA A 57 16.77 2.34 -9.31
C ALA A 57 17.05 0.83 -9.20
N ASN A 58 17.94 0.44 -8.28
CA ASN A 58 18.25 -0.96 -8.03
C ASN A 58 17.37 -1.59 -6.94
N THR A 59 16.77 -0.76 -6.07
CA THR A 59 15.99 -1.22 -4.91
C THR A 59 14.82 -0.28 -4.61
N SER A 60 13.78 -0.80 -3.93
CA SER A 60 12.66 0.02 -3.43
C SER A 60 13.13 1.12 -2.49
N GLN A 61 14.16 0.84 -1.68
CA GLN A 61 14.72 1.81 -0.74
C GLN A 61 15.37 2.98 -1.45
N GLN A 62 16.08 2.72 -2.55
CA GLN A 62 16.65 3.78 -3.38
C GLN A 62 15.56 4.64 -4.02
N ALA A 63 14.50 4.03 -4.56
CA ALA A 63 13.36 4.77 -5.11
C ALA A 63 12.65 5.62 -4.05
N LEU A 64 12.49 5.10 -2.83
CA LEU A 64 11.95 5.85 -1.71
C LEU A 64 12.83 7.04 -1.32
N ALA A 65 14.14 6.84 -1.26
CA ALA A 65 15.09 7.92 -0.97
C ALA A 65 15.03 9.04 -2.02
N LEU A 66 14.86 8.70 -3.30
CA LEU A 66 14.66 9.68 -4.38
C LEU A 66 13.37 10.50 -4.17
N ALA A 67 12.26 9.83 -3.84
CA ALA A 67 11.00 10.51 -3.56
C ALA A 67 11.08 11.43 -2.33
N HIS A 68 11.72 10.95 -1.24
CA HIS A 68 11.95 11.77 -0.04
C HIS A 68 12.84 12.98 -0.33
N ALA A 69 13.90 12.83 -1.13
CA ALA A 69 14.75 13.95 -1.54
C ALA A 69 13.98 15.01 -2.34
N ALA A 70 12.92 14.61 -3.04
CA ALA A 70 11.99 15.50 -3.74
C ALA A 70 10.82 16.00 -2.86
N GLY A 71 10.78 15.65 -1.57
CA GLY A 71 9.72 16.06 -0.64
C GLY A 71 8.39 15.34 -0.83
N LEU A 72 8.38 14.18 -1.51
CA LEU A 72 7.16 13.42 -1.78
C LEU A 72 6.89 12.36 -0.71
N PRO A 73 5.66 12.27 -0.15
CA PRO A 73 5.28 11.30 0.88
C PRO A 73 4.97 9.92 0.28
N LEU A 74 5.94 9.34 -0.43
CA LEU A 74 5.76 8.06 -1.13
C LEU A 74 5.54 6.92 -0.14
N GLY A 75 6.19 6.96 1.03
CA GLY A 75 6.04 5.95 2.08
C GLY A 75 4.59 5.81 2.55
N GLU A 76 3.95 6.92 2.89
CA GLU A 76 2.55 7.00 3.31
C GLU A 76 1.63 6.52 2.20
N ARG A 77 1.88 6.95 0.95
CA ARG A 77 1.10 6.54 -0.22
C ARG A 77 1.08 5.03 -0.38
N ILE A 78 2.25 4.40 -0.31
CA ILE A 78 2.38 2.95 -0.43
C ILE A 78 1.77 2.22 0.78
N CYS A 79 1.88 2.77 1.99
CA CYS A 79 1.20 2.20 3.16
C CYS A 79 -0.33 2.24 3.03
N MET A 80 -0.89 3.32 2.47
CA MET A 80 -2.34 3.40 2.22
C MET A 80 -2.79 2.34 1.23
N MET A 81 -2.08 2.18 0.12
CA MET A 81 -2.40 1.15 -0.88
C MET A 81 -2.30 -0.27 -0.30
N ALA A 82 -1.25 -0.55 0.48
CA ALA A 82 -1.08 -1.83 1.15
C ALA A 82 -2.21 -2.11 2.15
N ARG A 83 -2.65 -1.09 2.89
CA ARG A 83 -3.78 -1.19 3.81
C ARG A 83 -5.06 -1.51 3.05
N ASP A 84 -5.32 -0.79 1.97
CA ASP A 84 -6.53 -0.96 1.16
C ASP A 84 -6.55 -2.38 0.54
N GLN A 85 -5.40 -2.91 0.11
CA GLN A 85 -5.28 -4.30 -0.32
C GLN A 85 -5.52 -5.30 0.81
N ALA A 86 -5.00 -5.06 2.02
CA ALA A 86 -5.24 -5.93 3.17
C ALA A 86 -6.72 -5.97 3.57
N LEU A 87 -7.41 -4.82 3.46
CA LEU A 87 -8.83 -4.68 3.74
C LEU A 87 -9.74 -5.45 2.78
N THR A 88 -9.26 -5.82 1.58
CA THR A 88 -10.03 -6.71 0.69
C THR A 88 -9.99 -8.17 1.12
N ILE A 89 -9.15 -8.53 2.10
CA ILE A 89 -8.86 -9.91 2.51
C ILE A 89 -9.42 -10.19 3.90
N VAL A 90 -9.27 -9.24 4.82
CA VAL A 90 -9.76 -9.39 6.20
C VAL A 90 -11.29 -9.21 6.29
N PRO A 91 -11.96 -9.80 7.29
CA PRO A 91 -13.37 -9.54 7.52
C PRO A 91 -13.65 -8.04 7.77
N PRO A 92 -14.82 -7.50 7.39
CA PRO A 92 -15.14 -6.07 7.54
C PRO A 92 -15.07 -5.53 8.97
N ALA A 93 -15.20 -6.41 9.98
CA ALA A 93 -15.08 -6.07 11.39
C ALA A 93 -13.63 -5.81 11.84
N VAL A 94 -12.63 -6.11 11.00
CA VAL A 94 -11.22 -5.90 11.29
C VAL A 94 -10.78 -4.56 10.75
N THR A 95 -10.21 -3.74 11.62
CA THR A 95 -9.49 -2.52 11.20
C THR A 95 -8.03 -2.82 10.94
N VAL A 96 -7.45 -2.21 9.91
CA VAL A 96 -6.05 -2.42 9.53
C VAL A 96 -5.29 -1.10 9.52
N GLU A 97 -4.12 -1.08 10.13
CA GLU A 97 -3.08 -0.05 9.91
C GLU A 97 -1.82 -0.68 9.31
N VAL A 98 -1.01 0.14 8.65
CA VAL A 98 0.22 -0.29 7.98
C VAL A 98 1.37 0.65 8.29
N TRP A 99 2.51 0.08 8.65
CA TRP A 99 3.78 0.78 8.82
C TRP A 99 4.84 0.20 7.89
N ALA A 100 5.51 1.08 7.15
CA ALA A 100 6.74 0.75 6.44
C ALA A 100 7.95 1.19 7.27
N ILE A 101 8.96 0.33 7.36
CA ILE A 101 10.24 0.63 8.03
C ILE A 101 11.44 0.45 7.08
N ASP A 102 12.55 1.11 7.40
CA ASP A 102 13.85 0.86 6.79
C ASP A 102 14.59 -0.33 7.44
N ARG A 103 15.89 -0.48 7.17
CA ARG A 103 16.70 -1.59 7.73
C ARG A 103 17.13 -1.33 9.16
N GLU A 104 17.18 -0.06 9.54
CA GLU A 104 17.51 0.47 10.86
C GLU A 104 16.27 0.49 11.79
N GLY A 105 15.10 0.13 11.26
CA GLY A 105 13.83 0.07 11.97
C GLY A 105 13.12 1.42 12.10
N GLN A 106 13.59 2.46 11.40
CA GLN A 106 12.94 3.76 11.40
C GLN A 106 11.68 3.73 10.54
N PRO A 107 10.59 4.39 10.97
CA PRO A 107 9.38 4.49 10.16
C PRO A 107 9.68 5.36 8.93
N VAL A 108 9.32 4.82 7.77
CA VAL A 108 9.44 5.51 6.48
C VAL A 108 8.09 5.72 5.81
N GLY A 109 7.00 5.31 6.45
CA GLY A 109 5.63 5.54 6.00
C GLY A 109 4.62 4.94 6.97
N TYR A 110 3.44 5.56 7.04
CA TYR A 110 2.34 5.11 7.91
C TYR A 110 0.98 5.33 7.23
N ALA A 111 0.09 4.37 7.40
CA ALA A 111 -1.34 4.52 7.13
C ALA A 111 -2.14 4.02 8.34
N GLY A 112 -2.89 4.92 8.97
CA GLY A 112 -3.69 4.58 10.16
C GLY A 112 -4.86 3.64 9.90
N PHE A 113 -5.49 3.23 11.00
CA PHE A 113 -6.59 2.26 10.99
C PHE A 113 -7.74 2.69 10.08
N ALA A 114 -8.15 1.79 9.19
CA ALA A 114 -9.37 1.92 8.39
C ALA A 114 -10.16 0.61 8.39
N HIS A 115 -11.46 0.68 8.09
CA HIS A 115 -12.35 -0.47 7.89
C HIS A 115 -12.48 -0.79 6.40
N GLY A 116 -12.76 -2.06 6.06
CA GLY A 116 -13.11 -2.43 4.71
C GLY A 116 -14.47 -1.82 4.32
N ILE A 117 -14.59 -1.33 3.09
CA ILE A 117 -15.87 -0.80 2.60
C ILE A 117 -16.83 -1.98 2.44
N VAL A 118 -17.83 -2.08 3.31
CA VAL A 118 -19.00 -2.93 3.06
C VAL A 118 -19.77 -2.25 1.93
N LYS A 119 -19.78 -2.85 0.74
CA LYS A 119 -20.77 -2.46 -0.28
C LYS A 119 -22.14 -2.73 0.30
N LEU A 120 -22.88 -1.67 0.64
CA LEU A 120 -24.29 -1.77 0.99
C LEU A 120 -25.01 -2.27 -0.26
N ASN A 121 -25.29 -3.58 -0.33
CA ASN A 121 -26.20 -4.12 -1.31
C ASN A 121 -27.58 -3.53 -1.00
N HIS A 122 -28.08 -2.67 -1.88
CA HIS A 122 -29.46 -2.24 -1.83
C HIS A 122 -30.30 -3.39 -2.41
N GLU A 123 -30.73 -4.32 -1.54
CA GLU A 123 -31.82 -5.24 -1.87
C GLU A 123 -33.12 -4.44 -1.85
N GLY A 124 -33.55 -3.99 -3.03
CA GLY A 124 -34.90 -3.54 -3.30
C GLY A 124 -35.62 -4.59 -4.13
N ASN A 125 -35.96 -5.72 -3.52
CA ASN A 125 -36.99 -6.60 -4.04
C ASN A 125 -38.36 -5.95 -3.76
N ASN A 126 -39.14 -5.69 -4.80
CA ASN A 126 -40.58 -5.60 -4.67
C ASN A 126 -41.22 -6.19 -5.95
N ASP A 127 -41.15 -7.52 -6.06
CA ASP A 127 -42.23 -8.28 -6.66
C ASP A 127 -43.43 -8.26 -5.69
N GLY A 128 -44.61 -7.87 -6.19
CA GLY A 128 -45.85 -7.90 -5.42
C GLY A 128 -46.97 -7.04 -5.99
N ASP A 129 -47.64 -7.60 -7.01
CA ASP A 129 -49.10 -7.65 -7.19
C ASP A 129 -49.94 -6.35 -7.25
N GLU A 130 -50.34 -5.95 -8.47
CA GLU A 130 -51.75 -5.95 -8.96
C GLU A 130 -51.82 -5.69 -10.48
#